data_AF-A0AA40CGL7-F1
#
_entry.id   AF-A0AA40CGL7-F1
#
_cell.length_a   1.000
_cell.length_b   1.000
_cell.length_c   1.000
_cell.angle_alpha   90.00
_cell.angle_beta   90.00
_cell.angle_gamma   90.00
#
_symmetry.space_group_name_H-M   'P 1'
#
loop_
_entity.id
_entity.type
_entity.pdbx_description
1 polymer ?
#
loop_
_entity_poly.entity_id
_entity_poly.type
_entity_poly.pdbx_seq_one_letter_code
_entity_poly.pdbx_strand_id
1 'polypeptide(L)'
;MAMPSASASKIPRLLRSSIYQSSMLRGQAGSPQAHSMLAPQSRRFASAAWACRVQRAHEERAPPPSSATLRQTARERQEGLSITARRAFSATAARPKDHHFDTLKFVQRLKDEGLTEEQAVAMMKVLSDVIEESIQNLTRTMVLREDQERATYTQKVDFAKLRSELLTADSTEMSLTRASHERLTNEIAKLNSRLRDEIQRTQASVRLDLNLEKGRIREEANVQELKLKETETRIEQETAVLREKLEAVKFTTLQWLMGVCTGTAALILGAWRLLM
;
A
#
# COMPACT_ATOMS: atom_id res chain seq x y z
N MET A 1 -41.18 2.59 -56.52
CA MET A 1 -42.52 3.01 -56.05
C MET A 1 -42.47 2.97 -54.54
N ALA A 2 -42.09 4.08 -53.90
CA ALA A 2 -42.92 5.23 -53.54
C ALA A 2 -43.26 5.14 -52.04
N MET A 3 -42.43 5.82 -51.23
CA MET A 3 -42.84 6.46 -49.98
C MET A 3 -43.86 7.57 -50.34
N PRO A 4 -44.76 8.04 -49.43
CA PRO A 4 -44.31 9.05 -48.46
C PRO A 4 -45.11 9.18 -47.13
N SER A 5 -44.52 9.99 -46.23
CA SER A 5 -45.14 10.98 -45.33
C SER A 5 -45.85 10.47 -44.05
N ALA A 6 -45.26 10.60 -42.86
CA ALA A 6 -45.13 11.80 -42.02
C ALA A 6 -46.45 12.33 -41.43
N SER A 7 -46.56 12.31 -40.09
CA SER A 7 -47.11 13.43 -39.32
C SER A 7 -46.88 13.29 -37.80
N ALA A 8 -46.35 14.37 -37.24
CA ALA A 8 -46.15 14.60 -35.82
C ALA A 8 -47.40 15.23 -35.17
N SER A 9 -47.70 14.87 -33.92
CA SER A 9 -48.56 15.65 -33.01
C SER A 9 -48.11 15.42 -31.55
N LYS A 10 -47.55 16.44 -30.87
CA LYS A 10 -48.21 17.37 -29.92
C LYS A 10 -48.79 16.71 -28.65
N ILE A 11 -47.92 16.49 -27.65
CA ILE A 11 -47.88 17.03 -26.25
C ILE A 11 -49.17 17.71 -25.69
N PRO A 12 -49.37 17.93 -24.36
CA PRO A 12 -49.28 17.16 -23.08
C PRO A 12 -50.57 17.30 -22.22
N ARG A 13 -50.56 16.79 -20.96
CA ARG A 13 -51.19 17.30 -19.69
C ARG A 13 -51.59 16.11 -18.79
N LEU A 14 -51.49 16.01 -17.46
CA LEU A 14 -51.24 16.84 -16.25
C LEU A 14 -50.82 15.82 -15.15
N LEU A 15 -49.90 16.11 -14.23
CA LEU A 15 -50.07 16.80 -12.93
C LEU A 15 -48.64 17.17 -12.46
N ARG A 16 -48.19 18.43 -12.32
CA ARG A 16 -48.38 19.39 -11.18
C ARG A 16 -48.52 18.68 -9.82
N SER A 17 -47.80 19.02 -8.76
CA SER A 17 -47.13 20.25 -8.29
C SER A 17 -46.25 19.85 -7.08
N SER A 18 -45.03 20.35 -6.81
CA SER A 18 -44.49 21.72 -6.75
C SER A 18 -44.63 22.41 -5.38
N ILE A 19 -43.58 23.17 -5.04
CA ILE A 19 -43.43 24.32 -4.12
C ILE A 19 -43.33 23.97 -2.60
N TYR A 20 -42.40 24.48 -1.76
CA TYR A 20 -41.62 25.74 -1.65
C TYR A 20 -40.21 25.47 -1.04
N GLN A 21 -39.06 26.03 -1.47
CA GLN A 21 -38.56 27.45 -1.49
C GLN A 21 -38.45 28.05 -0.07
N SER A 22 -37.36 28.62 0.46
CA SER A 22 -36.44 29.70 0.02
C SER A 22 -35.35 29.85 1.12
N SER A 23 -34.03 30.02 0.93
CA SER A 23 -33.18 31.05 0.28
C SER A 23 -32.85 32.32 1.09
N MET A 24 -31.58 32.76 0.99
CA MET A 24 -30.90 34.03 1.37
C MET A 24 -30.27 34.06 2.78
N LEU A 25 -29.00 34.46 2.98
CA LEU A 25 -28.22 35.62 2.46
C LEU A 25 -26.77 35.19 2.10
N ARG A 26 -26.19 35.52 0.93
CA ARG A 26 -25.65 36.81 0.42
C ARG A 26 -24.37 37.29 1.12
N GLY A 27 -23.26 37.27 0.37
CA GLY A 27 -22.03 38.04 0.60
C GLY A 27 -21.08 37.93 -0.59
N GLN A 28 -21.05 38.95 -1.44
CA GLN A 28 -20.25 39.09 -2.67
C GLN A 28 -18.79 39.46 -2.37
N ALA A 29 -17.85 39.14 -3.27
CA ALA A 29 -17.13 40.12 -4.13
C ALA A 29 -15.83 39.56 -4.75
N GLY A 30 -15.60 39.87 -6.04
CA GLY A 30 -14.28 40.24 -6.56
C GLY A 30 -13.49 39.21 -7.39
N SER A 31 -13.35 39.48 -8.68
CA SER A 31 -12.36 38.93 -9.63
C SER A 31 -11.63 40.11 -10.32
N PRO A 32 -10.65 39.93 -11.22
CA PRO A 32 -9.34 39.28 -11.13
C PRO A 32 -8.19 40.21 -11.62
N GLN A 33 -6.90 39.89 -11.39
CA GLN A 33 -5.80 39.97 -12.39
C GLN A 33 -4.41 39.63 -11.83
N ALA A 34 -3.54 39.23 -12.77
CA ALA A 34 -2.23 38.59 -12.68
C ALA A 34 -1.11 39.37 -11.96
N HIS A 35 -0.11 38.65 -11.44
CA HIS A 35 1.33 38.93 -11.65
C HIS A 35 2.20 37.71 -11.26
N SER A 36 2.91 37.20 -12.28
CA SER A 36 4.28 36.65 -12.31
C SER A 36 4.89 35.80 -11.17
N MET A 37 5.40 34.65 -11.62
CA MET A 37 6.74 34.07 -11.35
C MET A 37 7.02 33.48 -9.96
N LEU A 38 7.08 32.14 -9.88
CA LEU A 38 8.28 31.40 -9.45
C LEU A 38 8.01 29.88 -9.55
N ALA A 39 8.82 29.21 -10.38
CA ALA A 39 8.85 27.76 -10.52
C ALA A 39 9.46 27.08 -9.28
N PRO A 40 9.18 25.77 -9.10
CA PRO A 40 10.32 24.86 -9.14
C PRO A 40 10.08 23.59 -9.97
N GLN A 41 11.18 23.10 -10.53
CA GLN A 41 11.34 21.92 -11.37
C GLN A 41 10.77 20.65 -10.72
N SER A 42 9.87 19.97 -11.43
CA SER A 42 9.60 18.55 -11.25
C SER A 42 10.17 17.78 -12.45
N ARG A 43 11.27 17.06 -12.22
CA ARG A 43 11.84 16.12 -13.18
C ARG A 43 10.88 14.93 -13.31
N ARG A 44 10.23 14.82 -14.46
CA ARG A 44 9.49 13.62 -14.86
C ARG A 44 10.51 12.55 -15.25
N PHE A 45 10.55 11.45 -14.50
CA PHE A 45 11.21 10.22 -14.91
C PHE A 45 10.44 9.60 -16.07
N ALA A 46 11.12 9.40 -17.19
CA ALA A 46 10.62 8.62 -18.32
C ALA A 46 10.65 7.13 -17.96
N SER A 47 9.49 6.48 -18.03
CA SER A 47 9.35 5.03 -17.95
C SER A 47 9.85 4.40 -19.26
N ALA A 48 11.02 3.76 -19.22
CA ALA A 48 11.45 2.86 -20.28
C ALA A 48 10.89 1.46 -20.01
N ALA A 49 9.95 1.02 -20.84
CA ALA A 49 9.40 -0.32 -20.82
C ALA A 49 10.45 -1.33 -21.30
N TRP A 50 10.85 -2.24 -20.43
CA TRP A 50 11.61 -3.43 -20.79
C TRP A 50 10.64 -4.59 -21.06
N ALA A 51 10.54 -4.99 -22.33
CA ALA A 51 9.81 -6.16 -22.74
C ALA A 51 10.71 -7.40 -22.61
N CYS A 52 10.53 -8.21 -21.56
CA CYS A 52 11.08 -9.56 -21.49
C CYS A 52 10.20 -10.53 -22.27
N ARG A 53 10.68 -10.93 -23.46
CA ARG A 53 10.13 -12.04 -24.26
C ARG A 53 10.72 -13.35 -23.74
N VAL A 54 9.96 -14.09 -22.93
CA VAL A 54 10.32 -15.47 -22.53
C VAL A 54 9.78 -16.43 -23.58
N GLN A 55 10.68 -17.00 -24.38
CA GLN A 55 10.37 -18.14 -25.24
C GLN A 55 10.39 -19.42 -24.40
N ARG A 56 9.26 -20.11 -24.43
CA ARG A 56 9.00 -21.41 -23.81
C ARG A 56 9.39 -22.46 -24.84
N ALA A 57 10.48 -23.19 -24.62
CA ALA A 57 10.90 -24.31 -25.47
C ALA A 57 10.64 -25.63 -24.74
N HIS A 58 10.08 -26.55 -25.51
CA HIS A 58 9.52 -27.84 -25.14
C HIS A 58 10.60 -28.82 -24.69
N GLU A 59 10.30 -29.57 -23.63
CA GLU A 59 11.08 -30.68 -23.11
C GLU A 59 10.50 -31.98 -23.66
N GLU A 60 11.23 -32.67 -24.54
CA GLU A 60 10.89 -34.03 -24.98
C GLU A 60 11.78 -35.06 -24.28
N ARG A 61 11.11 -36.11 -23.81
CA ARG A 61 11.53 -37.10 -22.83
C ARG A 61 11.60 -38.45 -23.53
N ALA A 62 12.74 -39.13 -23.50
CA ALA A 62 12.89 -40.54 -23.92
C ALA A 62 12.91 -41.49 -22.69
N PRO A 63 12.44 -42.75 -22.82
CA PRO A 63 12.12 -43.65 -21.69
C PRO A 63 13.28 -44.59 -21.25
N PRO A 64 13.16 -45.27 -20.09
CA PRO A 64 14.22 -46.10 -19.51
C PRO A 64 14.08 -47.59 -19.86
N PRO A 65 15.15 -48.40 -19.71
CA PRO A 65 15.02 -49.84 -19.50
C PRO A 65 15.21 -50.24 -18.03
N SER A 66 14.43 -51.25 -17.66
CA SER A 66 14.23 -51.84 -16.35
C SER A 66 15.34 -52.77 -15.85
N SER A 67 15.53 -52.75 -14.53
CA SER A 67 15.71 -53.88 -13.61
C SER A 67 16.74 -54.98 -13.90
N ALA A 68 17.80 -55.04 -13.08
CA ALA A 68 18.31 -56.32 -12.56
C ALA A 68 19.08 -56.15 -11.24
N THR A 69 18.53 -56.80 -10.22
CA THR A 69 19.02 -57.06 -8.86
C THR A 69 20.39 -57.73 -8.81
N LEU A 70 21.32 -57.28 -7.94
CA LEU A 70 21.96 -58.15 -6.94
C LEU A 70 22.74 -57.34 -5.89
N ARG A 71 22.43 -57.63 -4.61
CA ARG A 71 23.19 -57.24 -3.43
C ARG A 71 24.44 -58.10 -3.26
N GLN A 72 25.35 -57.61 -2.41
CA GLN A 72 26.52 -58.27 -1.80
C GLN A 72 27.74 -58.27 -2.73
N THR A 73 28.94 -57.84 -2.33
CA THR A 73 29.63 -58.11 -1.06
C THR A 73 30.57 -56.97 -0.67
N ALA A 74 30.60 -56.65 0.63
CA ALA A 74 31.73 -56.01 1.27
C ALA A 74 32.86 -57.04 1.44
N ARG A 75 34.07 -56.73 0.96
CA ARG A 75 35.35 -57.04 1.62
C ARG A 75 36.56 -56.52 0.81
N GLU A 76 37.45 -55.86 1.56
CA GLU A 76 38.92 -55.87 1.41
C GLU A 76 39.56 -55.26 0.16
N ARG A 77 40.17 -54.08 0.35
CA ARG A 77 41.65 -53.95 0.36
C ARG A 77 42.09 -52.54 0.74
N GLN A 78 42.77 -52.42 1.88
CA GLN A 78 43.79 -51.39 2.06
C GLN A 78 44.88 -51.62 1.03
N GLU A 79 45.20 -50.62 0.21
CA GLU A 79 46.60 -50.32 -0.13
C GLU A 79 46.73 -48.80 -0.22
N GLY A 80 47.53 -48.24 0.70
CA GLY A 80 48.03 -46.90 0.56
C GLY A 80 48.93 -46.85 -0.66
N LEU A 81 48.64 -45.94 -1.59
CA LEU A 81 49.63 -45.46 -2.53
C LEU A 81 50.02 -44.04 -2.15
N SER A 82 51.27 -43.97 -1.71
CA SER A 82 52.11 -42.78 -1.61
C SER A 82 51.88 -41.85 -2.80
N ILE A 83 51.16 -40.76 -2.60
CA ILE A 83 51.29 -39.59 -3.46
C ILE A 83 52.54 -38.84 -2.99
N THR A 84 53.70 -39.47 -3.13
CA THR A 84 54.92 -38.74 -3.47
C THR A 84 54.72 -38.24 -4.90
N ALA A 85 53.88 -37.22 -5.05
CA ALA A 85 53.93 -36.34 -6.19
C ALA A 85 55.33 -35.72 -6.12
N ARG A 86 56.27 -36.33 -6.84
CA ARG A 86 57.54 -35.72 -7.20
C ARG A 86 57.16 -34.34 -7.72
N ARG A 87 57.42 -33.30 -6.91
CA ARG A 87 57.45 -31.92 -7.37
C ARG A 87 58.51 -31.92 -8.47
N ALA A 88 58.07 -32.07 -9.71
CA ALA A 88 58.89 -31.73 -10.85
C ALA A 88 59.07 -30.22 -10.75
N PHE A 89 60.18 -29.81 -10.15
CA PHE A 89 60.70 -28.47 -10.30
C PHE A 89 60.97 -28.31 -11.80
N SER A 90 60.01 -27.75 -12.53
CA SER A 90 60.23 -27.25 -13.87
C SER A 90 61.13 -26.02 -13.72
N ALA A 91 62.44 -26.24 -13.69
CA ALA A 91 63.38 -25.18 -13.99
C ALA A 91 63.11 -24.80 -15.45
N THR A 92 62.50 -23.62 -15.66
CA THR A 92 62.35 -23.03 -16.99
C THR A 92 63.70 -23.12 -17.69
N ALA A 93 63.81 -23.91 -18.75
CA ALA A 93 65.06 -24.08 -19.48
C ALA A 93 65.58 -22.69 -19.83
N ALA A 94 66.82 -22.37 -19.42
CA ALA A 94 67.44 -21.09 -19.69
C ALA A 94 67.42 -20.88 -21.21
N ARG A 95 66.51 -20.02 -21.68
CA ARG A 95 66.44 -19.69 -23.10
C ARG A 95 67.78 -19.05 -23.46
N PRO A 96 68.46 -19.51 -24.52
CA PRO A 96 69.67 -18.84 -24.97
C PRO A 96 69.32 -17.36 -25.19
N LYS A 97 70.12 -16.47 -24.63
CA LYS A 97 69.99 -15.04 -24.90
C LYS A 97 70.32 -14.82 -26.37
N ASP A 98 69.28 -14.74 -27.20
CA ASP A 98 69.43 -14.26 -28.56
C ASP A 98 70.04 -12.87 -28.47
N HIS A 99 71.23 -12.71 -29.04
CA HIS A 99 71.85 -11.41 -29.15
C HIS A 99 71.02 -10.63 -30.16
N HIS A 100 70.16 -9.74 -29.68
CA HIS A 100 69.25 -8.95 -30.52
C HIS A 100 69.99 -8.04 -31.51
N PHE A 101 71.30 -7.83 -31.31
CA PHE A 101 72.15 -7.00 -32.15
C PHE A 101 73.52 -7.66 -32.40
N ASP A 102 73.86 -7.89 -33.67
CA ASP A 102 75.15 -8.44 -34.11
C ASP A 102 76.16 -7.31 -34.34
N THR A 103 76.94 -7.01 -33.31
CA THR A 103 77.93 -5.92 -33.31
C THR A 103 79.07 -6.16 -34.30
N LEU A 104 79.44 -7.42 -34.55
CA LEU A 104 80.56 -7.76 -35.45
C LEU A 104 80.18 -7.57 -36.92
N LYS A 105 78.99 -8.03 -37.34
CA LYS A 105 78.50 -7.78 -38.71
C LYS A 105 78.28 -6.30 -38.99
N PHE A 106 77.86 -5.53 -37.98
CA PHE A 106 77.66 -4.09 -38.13
C PHE A 106 78.99 -3.36 -38.38
N VAL A 107 80.03 -3.69 -37.61
CA VAL A 107 81.38 -3.14 -37.81
C VAL A 107 81.97 -3.56 -39.16
N GLN A 108 81.78 -4.82 -39.57
CA GLN A 108 82.25 -5.29 -40.89
C GLN A 108 81.62 -4.51 -42.05
N ARG A 109 80.30 -4.30 -42.03
CA ARG A 109 79.62 -3.51 -43.06
C ARG A 109 80.09 -2.06 -43.11
N LEU A 110 80.34 -1.43 -41.97
CA LEU A 110 80.87 -0.05 -41.93
C LEU A 110 82.29 0.03 -42.50
N LYS A 111 83.12 -1.00 -42.28
CA LYS A 111 84.45 -1.08 -42.92
C LYS A 111 84.34 -1.26 -44.44
N ASP A 112 83.39 -2.07 -44.91
CA ASP A 112 83.15 -2.29 -46.35
C ASP A 112 82.65 -1.01 -47.05
N GLU A 113 81.97 -0.12 -46.33
CA GLU A 113 81.56 1.21 -46.82
C GLU A 113 82.65 2.29 -46.70
N GLY A 114 83.86 1.92 -46.27
CA GLY A 114 85.04 2.79 -46.29
C GLY A 114 85.32 3.57 -44.99
N LEU A 115 84.64 3.24 -43.88
CA LEU A 115 84.97 3.79 -42.57
C LEU A 115 86.18 3.10 -41.94
N THR A 116 86.97 3.85 -41.17
CA THR A 116 88.07 3.26 -40.41
C THR A 116 87.53 2.37 -39.29
N GLU A 117 88.28 1.35 -38.91
CA GLU A 117 87.89 0.41 -37.87
C GLU A 117 87.52 1.11 -36.55
N GLU A 118 88.31 2.11 -36.16
CA GLU A 118 88.09 2.89 -34.94
C GLU A 118 86.77 3.66 -34.97
N GLN A 119 86.42 4.25 -36.12
CA GLN A 119 85.17 4.98 -36.32
C GLN A 119 83.96 4.03 -36.32
N ALA A 120 84.08 2.88 -37.00
CA ALA A 120 83.03 1.86 -37.04
C ALA A 120 82.74 1.30 -35.64
N VAL A 121 83.78 1.06 -34.83
CA VAL A 121 83.65 0.60 -33.44
C VAL A 121 83.04 1.70 -32.55
N ALA A 122 83.41 2.97 -32.74
CA ALA A 122 82.84 4.08 -31.97
C ALA A 122 81.33 4.26 -32.26
N MET A 123 80.93 4.20 -33.53
CA MET A 123 79.51 4.28 -33.92
C MET A 123 78.70 3.10 -33.40
N MET A 124 79.26 1.90 -33.41
CA MET A 124 78.62 0.70 -32.86
C MET A 124 78.31 0.85 -31.36
N LYS A 125 79.22 1.44 -30.58
CA LYS A 125 79.02 1.68 -29.15
C LYS A 125 77.84 2.60 -28.88
N VAL A 126 77.79 3.75 -29.57
CA VAL A 126 76.68 4.72 -29.43
C VAL A 126 75.34 4.09 -29.82
N LEU A 127 75.32 3.30 -30.90
CA LEU A 127 74.09 2.63 -31.32
C LEU A 127 73.65 1.55 -30.33
N SER A 128 74.60 0.82 -29.73
CA SER A 128 74.33 -0.16 -28.69
C SER A 128 73.70 0.49 -27.46
N ASP A 129 74.18 1.67 -27.05
CA ASP A 129 73.63 2.42 -25.93
C ASP A 129 72.18 2.87 -26.19
N VAL A 130 71.88 3.39 -27.40
CA VAL A 130 70.52 3.80 -27.79
C VAL A 130 69.56 2.61 -27.88
N ILE A 131 70.02 1.47 -28.40
CA ILE A 131 69.21 0.25 -28.48
C ILE A 131 68.93 -0.30 -27.08
N GLU A 132 69.92 -0.33 -26.21
CA GLU A 132 69.75 -0.78 -24.82
C GLU A 132 68.74 0.11 -24.07
N GLU A 133 68.85 1.43 -24.21
CA GLU A 133 67.88 2.38 -23.62
C GLU A 133 66.47 2.14 -24.19
N SER A 134 66.34 1.91 -25.50
CA SER A 134 65.06 1.63 -26.17
C SER A 134 64.43 0.32 -25.69
N ILE A 135 65.21 -0.76 -25.59
CA ILE A 135 64.74 -2.07 -25.11
C ILE A 135 64.30 -1.98 -23.65
N GLN A 136 65.05 -1.26 -22.80
CA GLN A 136 64.67 -1.04 -21.40
C GLN A 136 63.37 -0.24 -21.29
N ASN A 137 63.19 0.79 -22.12
CA ASN A 137 61.96 1.58 -22.14
C ASN A 137 60.73 0.76 -22.58
N LEU A 138 60.88 -0.06 -23.62
CA LEU A 138 59.82 -0.97 -24.08
C LEU A 138 59.49 -2.03 -23.03
N THR A 139 60.52 -2.67 -22.46
CA THR A 139 60.34 -3.75 -21.47
C THR A 139 59.70 -3.24 -20.18
N ARG A 140 59.91 -1.96 -19.80
CA ARG A 140 59.25 -1.35 -18.63
C ARG A 140 57.72 -1.26 -18.76
N THR A 141 57.19 -1.16 -19.98
CA THR A 141 55.74 -1.03 -20.22
C THR A 141 55.08 -2.35 -20.63
N MET A 142 55.89 -3.37 -20.96
CA MET A 142 55.43 -4.70 -21.33
C MET A 142 55.24 -5.58 -20.10
N VAL A 143 54.29 -6.50 -20.19
CA VAL A 143 54.01 -7.50 -19.16
C VAL A 143 54.30 -8.88 -19.73
N LEU A 144 54.89 -9.76 -18.92
CA LEU A 144 55.08 -11.16 -19.31
C LEU A 144 53.72 -11.83 -19.51
N ARG A 145 53.60 -12.66 -20.54
CA ARG A 145 52.36 -13.40 -20.81
C ARG A 145 51.92 -14.25 -19.61
N GLU A 146 52.88 -14.82 -18.89
CA GLU A 146 52.61 -15.58 -17.67
C GLU A 146 51.93 -14.72 -16.60
N ASP A 147 52.42 -13.51 -16.35
CA ASP A 147 51.82 -12.60 -15.36
C ASP A 147 50.45 -12.10 -15.79
N GLN A 148 50.27 -11.82 -17.09
CA GLN A 148 48.98 -11.46 -17.66
C GLN A 148 47.95 -12.60 -17.50
N GLU A 149 48.33 -13.83 -17.79
CA GLU A 149 47.48 -15.02 -17.65
C GLU A 149 47.12 -15.28 -16.18
N ARG A 150 48.09 -15.13 -15.26
CA ARG A 150 47.85 -15.25 -13.81
C ARG A 150 46.90 -14.18 -13.29
N ALA A 151 47.10 -12.91 -13.67
CA ALA A 151 46.19 -11.82 -13.30
C ALA A 151 44.77 -12.06 -13.82
N THR A 152 44.65 -12.51 -15.07
CA THR A 152 43.36 -12.84 -15.68
C THR A 152 42.68 -14.02 -14.97
N TYR A 153 43.45 -15.04 -14.58
CA TYR A 153 42.92 -16.19 -13.85
C TYR A 153 42.39 -15.79 -12.47
N THR A 154 43.16 -15.03 -11.69
CA THR A 154 42.72 -14.50 -10.39
C THR A 154 41.44 -13.70 -10.54
N GLN A 155 41.40 -12.79 -11.52
CA GLN A 155 40.21 -11.99 -11.79
C GLN A 155 38.97 -12.85 -12.10
N LYS A 156 39.12 -13.91 -12.88
CA LYS A 156 38.02 -14.85 -13.18
C LYS A 156 37.52 -15.59 -11.94
N VAL A 157 38.44 -16.02 -11.07
CA VAL A 157 38.09 -16.68 -9.81
C VAL A 157 37.35 -15.72 -8.89
N ASP A 158 37.83 -14.48 -8.79
CA ASP A 158 37.19 -13.44 -7.97
C ASP A 158 35.78 -13.12 -8.49
N PHE A 159 35.59 -13.00 -9.81
CA PHE A 159 34.25 -12.81 -10.38
C PHE A 159 33.33 -14.00 -10.14
N ALA A 160 33.84 -15.23 -10.21
CA ALA A 160 33.05 -16.42 -9.90
C ALA A 160 32.62 -16.43 -8.43
N LYS A 161 33.52 -16.05 -7.51
CA LYS A 161 33.23 -15.95 -6.08
C LYS A 161 32.21 -14.85 -5.78
N LEU A 162 32.42 -13.63 -6.30
CA LEU A 162 31.50 -12.51 -6.15
C LEU A 162 30.11 -12.84 -6.69
N ARG A 163 30.03 -13.54 -7.83
CA ARG A 163 28.75 -14.00 -8.37
C ARG A 163 28.05 -14.98 -7.45
N SER A 164 28.79 -15.94 -6.87
CA SER A 164 28.22 -16.90 -5.92
C SER A 164 27.73 -16.22 -4.64
N GLU A 165 28.51 -15.29 -4.10
CA GLU A 165 28.13 -14.51 -2.93
C GLU A 165 26.91 -13.63 -3.21
N LEU A 166 26.86 -12.96 -4.36
CA LEU A 166 25.72 -12.15 -4.79
C LEU A 166 24.44 -12.98 -4.92
N LEU A 167 24.51 -14.14 -5.60
CA LEU A 167 23.35 -15.03 -5.74
C LEU A 167 22.85 -15.54 -4.40
N THR A 168 23.77 -15.85 -3.48
CA THR A 168 23.43 -16.29 -2.13
C THR A 168 22.77 -15.17 -1.34
N ALA A 169 23.37 -13.97 -1.34
CA ALA A 169 22.83 -12.79 -0.68
C ALA A 169 21.43 -12.43 -1.22
N ASP A 170 21.27 -12.36 -2.54
CA ASP A 170 20.00 -12.06 -3.21
C ASP A 170 18.92 -13.09 -2.85
N SER A 171 19.24 -14.39 -2.90
CA SER A 171 18.30 -15.44 -2.46
C SER A 171 17.91 -15.30 -0.99
N THR A 172 18.85 -14.95 -0.11
CA THR A 172 18.55 -14.79 1.33
C THR A 172 17.69 -13.56 1.58
N GLU A 173 18.01 -12.43 0.95
CA GLU A 173 17.26 -11.18 1.09
C GLU A 173 15.84 -11.32 0.52
N MET A 174 15.70 -11.98 -0.64
CA MET A 174 14.40 -12.24 -1.23
C MET A 174 13.56 -13.17 -0.34
N SER A 175 14.17 -14.20 0.27
CA SER A 175 13.47 -15.06 1.23
C SER A 175 13.03 -14.31 2.48
N LEU A 176 13.89 -13.45 3.05
CA LEU A 176 13.56 -12.64 4.22
C LEU A 176 12.45 -11.64 3.93
N THR A 177 12.53 -10.96 2.79
CA THR A 177 11.51 -10.00 2.33
C THR A 177 10.17 -10.68 2.09
N ARG A 178 10.19 -11.88 1.49
CA ARG A 178 8.97 -12.66 1.30
C ARG A 178 8.35 -13.10 2.64
N ALA A 179 9.16 -13.58 3.56
CA ALA A 179 8.69 -13.99 4.88
C ALA A 179 8.11 -12.81 5.68
N SER A 180 8.74 -11.63 5.61
CA SER A 180 8.23 -10.42 6.26
C SER A 180 6.93 -9.96 5.62
N HIS A 181 6.82 -10.01 4.29
CA HIS A 181 5.60 -9.67 3.56
C HIS A 181 4.44 -10.60 3.93
N GLU A 182 4.66 -11.93 3.95
CA GLU A 182 3.65 -12.91 4.36
C GLU A 182 3.22 -12.70 5.82
N ARG A 183 4.16 -12.42 6.72
CA ARG A 183 3.88 -12.08 8.12
C ARG A 183 3.01 -10.83 8.24
N LEU A 184 3.38 -9.73 7.58
CA LEU A 184 2.62 -8.48 7.61
C LEU A 184 1.21 -8.66 7.03
N THR A 185 1.09 -9.44 5.95
CA THR A 185 -0.22 -9.76 5.35
C THR A 185 -1.12 -10.51 6.34
N ASN A 186 -0.56 -11.47 7.07
CA ASN A 186 -1.29 -12.21 8.11
C ASN A 186 -1.69 -11.30 9.29
N GLU A 187 -0.82 -10.40 9.72
CA GLU A 187 -1.10 -9.42 10.77
C GLU A 187 -2.23 -8.46 10.34
N ILE A 188 -2.22 -7.99 9.08
CA ILE A 188 -3.30 -7.17 8.51
C ILE A 188 -4.62 -7.93 8.50
N ALA A 189 -4.63 -9.18 8.05
CA ALA A 189 -5.85 -10.00 8.03
C ALA A 189 -6.42 -10.20 9.44
N LYS A 190 -5.55 -10.46 10.43
CA LYS A 190 -5.93 -10.61 11.84
C LYS A 190 -6.48 -9.32 12.44
N LEU A 191 -5.86 -8.17 12.16
CA LEU A 191 -6.35 -6.85 12.58
C LEU A 191 -7.72 -6.54 11.96
N ASN A 192 -7.90 -6.85 10.66
CA ASN A 192 -9.16 -6.64 9.98
C ASN A 192 -10.30 -7.47 10.60
N SER A 193 -10.03 -8.75 10.92
CA SER A 193 -11.01 -9.60 11.61
C SER A 193 -11.39 -9.02 12.98
N ARG A 194 -10.39 -8.63 13.79
CA ARG A 194 -10.64 -8.06 15.13
C ARG A 194 -11.47 -6.78 15.05
N LEU A 195 -11.12 -5.88 14.14
CA LEU A 195 -11.87 -4.64 13.92
C LEU A 195 -13.31 -4.93 13.50
N ARG A 196 -13.55 -5.91 12.63
CA ARG A 196 -14.91 -6.32 12.26
C ARG A 196 -15.68 -6.85 13.47
N ASP A 197 -15.06 -7.69 14.29
CA ASP A 197 -15.67 -8.24 15.50
C ASP A 197 -15.99 -7.14 16.52
N GLU A 198 -15.09 -6.17 16.71
CA GLU A 198 -15.31 -5.00 17.56
C GLU A 198 -16.43 -4.10 17.03
N ILE A 199 -16.49 -3.85 15.72
CA ILE A 199 -17.57 -3.07 15.10
C ILE A 199 -18.91 -3.80 15.29
N GLN A 200 -18.98 -5.11 15.07
CA GLN A 200 -20.20 -5.88 15.28
C GLN A 200 -20.62 -5.89 16.76
N ARG A 201 -19.67 -6.05 17.68
CA ARG A 201 -19.93 -6.02 19.12
C ARG A 201 -20.45 -4.65 19.58
N THR A 202 -19.79 -3.57 19.15
CA THR A 202 -20.22 -2.20 19.47
C THR A 202 -21.59 -1.89 18.84
N GLN A 203 -21.82 -2.30 17.60
CA GLN A 203 -23.13 -2.15 16.94
C GLN A 203 -24.24 -2.91 17.68
N ALA A 204 -23.98 -4.14 18.13
CA ALA A 204 -24.92 -4.91 18.93
C ALA A 204 -25.20 -4.24 20.28
N SER A 205 -24.16 -3.71 20.94
CA SER A 205 -24.28 -2.96 22.19
C SER A 205 -25.14 -1.71 22.02
N VAL A 206 -24.92 -0.92 20.97
CA VAL A 206 -25.72 0.28 20.68
C VAL A 206 -27.16 -0.08 20.36
N ARG A 207 -27.40 -1.16 19.60
CA ARG A 207 -28.77 -1.63 19.34
C ARG A 207 -29.49 -2.05 20.62
N LEU A 208 -28.80 -2.74 21.52
CA LEU A 208 -29.36 -3.11 22.81
C LEU A 208 -29.67 -1.87 23.66
N ASP A 209 -28.73 -0.93 23.74
CA ASP A 209 -28.88 0.31 24.49
C ASP A 209 -30.10 1.12 24.01
N LEU A 210 -30.24 1.30 22.69
CA LEU A 210 -31.42 1.95 22.11
C LEU A 210 -32.72 1.19 22.38
N ASN A 211 -32.69 -0.15 22.41
CA ASN A 211 -33.88 -0.94 22.70
C ASN A 211 -34.28 -0.85 24.17
N LEU A 212 -33.31 -0.86 25.09
CA LEU A 212 -33.54 -0.64 26.52
C LEU A 212 -34.07 0.78 26.77
N GLU A 213 -33.48 1.78 26.12
CA GLU A 213 -33.90 3.17 26.25
C GLU A 213 -35.31 3.39 25.68
N LYS A 214 -35.66 2.76 24.55
CA LYS A 214 -37.05 2.75 24.05
C LYS A 214 -38.00 2.08 25.03
N GLY A 215 -37.57 1.00 25.68
CA GLY A 215 -38.32 0.34 26.74
C GLY A 215 -38.57 1.28 27.93
N ARG A 216 -37.52 1.98 28.38
CA ARG A 216 -37.58 2.96 29.46
C ARG A 216 -38.51 4.12 29.14
N ILE A 217 -38.39 4.72 27.96
CA ILE A 217 -39.29 5.80 27.50
C ILE A 217 -40.74 5.32 27.47
N ARG A 218 -41.00 4.09 27.02
CA ARG A 218 -42.35 3.52 27.01
C ARG A 218 -42.91 3.34 28.42
N GLU A 219 -42.10 2.84 29.35
CA GLU A 219 -42.50 2.67 30.74
C GLU A 219 -42.77 4.02 31.41
N GLU A 220 -41.90 5.01 31.22
CA GLU A 220 -42.10 6.37 31.73
C GLU A 220 -43.36 7.02 31.14
N ALA A 221 -43.62 6.82 29.85
CA ALA A 221 -44.83 7.30 29.20
C ALA A 221 -46.09 6.63 29.78
N ASN A 222 -46.06 5.31 30.03
CA ASN A 222 -47.18 4.59 30.66
C ASN A 222 -47.42 5.06 32.10
N VAL A 223 -46.36 5.30 32.88
CA VAL A 223 -46.48 5.86 34.23
C VAL A 223 -47.11 7.26 34.18
N GLN A 224 -46.73 8.10 33.21
CA GLN A 224 -47.36 9.41 33.02
C GLN A 224 -48.83 9.28 32.60
N GLU A 225 -49.16 8.32 31.73
CA GLU A 225 -50.54 8.04 31.31
C GLU A 225 -51.41 7.61 32.49
N LEU A 226 -50.89 6.76 33.38
CA LEU A 226 -51.59 6.34 34.60
C LEU A 226 -51.84 7.51 35.55
N LYS A 227 -50.83 8.35 35.79
CA LYS A 227 -50.98 9.56 36.60
C LYS A 227 -52.01 10.52 36.00
N LEU A 228 -52.00 10.66 34.68
CA LEU A 228 -52.97 11.50 33.97
C LEU A 228 -54.39 10.96 34.18
N LYS A 229 -54.61 9.66 34.01
CA LYS A 229 -55.92 9.01 34.26
C LYS A 229 -56.37 9.15 35.71
N GLU A 230 -55.48 8.98 36.68
CA GLU A 230 -55.80 9.22 38.09
C GLU A 230 -56.26 10.67 38.31
N THR A 231 -55.53 11.65 37.77
CA THR A 231 -55.94 13.06 37.86
C THR A 231 -57.24 13.36 37.12
N GLU A 232 -57.48 12.74 35.97
CA GLU A 232 -58.72 12.86 35.20
C GLU A 232 -59.92 12.35 36.02
N THR A 233 -59.81 11.15 36.60
CA THR A 233 -60.87 10.61 37.47
C THR A 233 -61.12 11.48 38.71
N ARG A 234 -60.07 12.08 39.27
CA ARG A 234 -60.21 13.03 40.40
C ARG A 234 -60.94 14.30 39.97
N ILE A 235 -60.65 14.85 38.79
CA ILE A 235 -61.35 16.02 38.25
C ILE A 235 -62.82 15.69 38.00
N GLU A 236 -63.13 14.50 37.47
CA GLU A 236 -64.52 14.06 37.27
C GLU A 236 -65.27 13.94 38.60
N GLN A 237 -64.65 13.38 39.63
CA GLN A 237 -65.21 13.31 40.98
C GLN A 237 -65.44 14.70 41.57
N GLU A 238 -64.46 15.60 41.50
CA GLU A 238 -64.59 16.97 41.98
C GLU A 238 -65.70 17.72 41.21
N THR A 239 -65.85 17.47 39.91
CA THR A 239 -66.92 18.04 39.07
C THR A 239 -68.30 17.50 39.47
N ALA A 240 -68.44 16.21 39.77
CA ALA A 240 -69.67 15.62 40.27
C ALA A 240 -70.07 16.22 41.63
N VAL A 241 -69.11 16.38 42.54
CA VAL A 241 -69.33 17.03 43.85
C VAL A 241 -69.74 18.50 43.66
N LEU A 242 -69.10 19.24 42.76
CA LEU A 242 -69.47 20.62 42.46
C LEU A 242 -70.89 20.70 41.87
N ARG A 243 -71.28 19.74 41.03
CA ARG A 243 -72.64 19.66 40.47
C ARG A 243 -73.68 19.38 41.56
N GLU A 244 -73.42 18.46 42.47
CA GLU A 244 -74.30 18.18 43.62
C GLU A 244 -74.47 19.43 44.51
N LYS A 245 -73.36 20.10 44.85
CA LYS A 245 -73.39 21.35 45.60
C LYS A 245 -74.20 22.43 44.87
N LEU A 246 -74.06 22.54 43.55
CA LEU A 246 -74.84 23.48 42.75
C LEU A 246 -76.34 23.16 42.78
N GLU A 247 -76.71 21.88 42.66
CA GLU A 247 -78.11 21.45 42.78
C GLU A 247 -78.68 21.72 44.18
N ALA A 248 -77.93 21.44 45.25
CA ALA A 248 -78.31 21.76 46.62
C ALA A 248 -78.49 23.28 46.84
N VAL A 249 -77.60 24.11 46.29
CA VAL A 249 -77.73 25.58 46.34
C VAL A 249 -78.99 26.01 45.58
N LYS A 250 -79.26 25.46 44.38
CA LYS A 250 -80.49 25.75 43.63
C LYS A 250 -81.75 25.43 44.45
N PHE A 251 -81.82 24.27 45.11
CA PHE A 251 -82.95 23.91 45.97
C PHE A 251 -83.11 24.86 47.15
N THR A 252 -82.01 25.22 47.81
CA THR A 252 -82.02 26.17 48.91
C THR A 252 -82.55 27.53 48.44
N THR A 253 -82.07 28.05 47.31
CA THR A 253 -82.55 29.32 46.75
C THR A 253 -84.04 29.26 46.38
N LEU A 254 -84.50 28.15 45.79
CA LEU A 254 -85.93 27.95 45.49
C LEU A 254 -86.78 27.89 46.76
N GLN A 255 -86.29 27.27 47.83
CA GLN A 255 -86.99 27.22 49.12
C GLN A 255 -87.10 28.61 49.75
N TRP A 256 -86.01 29.39 49.76
CA TRP A 256 -86.05 30.79 50.21
C TRP A 256 -87.00 31.64 49.37
N LEU A 257 -86.99 31.46 48.04
CA LEU A 257 -87.90 32.14 47.12
C LEU A 257 -89.37 31.83 47.47
N MET A 258 -89.71 30.55 47.66
CA MET A 258 -91.04 30.12 48.08
C MET A 258 -91.42 30.70 49.46
N GLY A 259 -90.48 30.72 50.41
CA GLY A 259 -90.67 31.31 51.74
C GLY A 259 -90.96 32.81 51.67
N VAL A 260 -90.21 33.56 50.86
CA VAL A 260 -90.42 35.00 50.66
C VAL A 260 -91.75 35.26 49.96
N CYS A 261 -92.08 34.55 48.87
CA CYS A 261 -93.36 34.69 48.18
C CYS A 261 -94.56 34.35 49.08
N THR A 262 -94.45 33.30 49.90
CA THR A 262 -95.52 32.92 50.85
C THR A 262 -95.64 33.93 51.99
N GLY A 263 -94.51 34.44 52.50
CA GLY A 263 -94.48 35.48 53.52
C GLY A 263 -95.07 36.80 53.05
N THR A 264 -94.74 37.25 51.84
CA THR A 264 -95.34 38.46 51.26
C THR A 264 -96.82 38.28 50.99
N ALA A 265 -97.25 37.12 50.46
CA ALA A 265 -98.67 36.82 50.29
C ALA A 265 -99.43 36.82 51.62
N ALA A 266 -98.85 36.25 52.69
CA ALA A 266 -99.44 36.26 54.03
C ALA A 266 -99.55 37.68 54.62
N LEU A 267 -98.55 38.53 54.41
CA LEU A 267 -98.60 39.94 54.83
C LEU A 267 -99.65 40.72 54.05
N ILE A 268 -99.78 40.51 52.73
CA ILE A 268 -100.82 41.14 51.90
C ILE A 268 -102.21 40.72 52.40
N LEU A 269 -102.43 39.43 52.65
CA LEU A 269 -103.69 38.93 53.21
C LEU A 269 -103.95 39.46 54.62
N GLY A 270 -102.92 39.56 55.46
CA GLY A 270 -103.00 40.12 56.80
C GLY A 270 -103.36 41.61 56.78
N ALA A 271 -102.74 42.40 55.90
CA ALA A 271 -103.06 43.80 55.70
C ALA A 271 -104.46 44.00 55.14
N TRP A 272 -104.88 43.17 54.16
CA TRP A 272 -106.25 43.18 53.64
C TRP A 272 -107.27 42.92 54.73
N ARG A 273 -106.99 42.00 55.65
CA ARG A 273 -107.85 41.70 56.81
C ARG A 273 -107.91 42.83 57.85
N LEU A 274 -106.86 43.64 57.98
CA LEU A 274 -106.82 44.79 58.89
C LEU A 274 -107.50 46.04 58.31
N LEU A 275 -107.60 46.12 56.98
CA LEU A 275 -108.18 47.26 56.25
C LEU A 275 -109.68 47.09 55.93
N MET A 276 -110.23 45.89 56.04
CA MET A 276 -111.68 45.61 56.02
C MET A 276 -112.24 45.47 57.43
#